data_AF-V2W7G9-F1
#
_entry.id   AF-V2W7G9-F1
#
_cell.length_a   1.000
_cell.length_b   1.000
_cell.length_c   1.000
_cell.angle_alpha   90.00
_cell.angle_beta   90.00
_cell.angle_gamma   90.00
#
_symmetry.space_group_name_H-M   'P 1'
#
loop_
_entity.id
_entity.type
_entity.pdbx_description
1 polymer ?
#
loop_
_entity_poly.entity_id
_entity_poly.type
_entity_poly.pdbx_seq_one_letter_code
_entity_poly.pdbx_strand_id
1 'polypeptide(L)' 'MDVDLGANTALASVLAGASTGVTEGTESHYKSLMKQCEKFLCDNKLINEDEDFFCNMPHEDAPLLICAWILDA' A
#
# COMPACT_ATOMS: atom_id res chain seq x y z
N MET A 1 5.66 32.99 20.42
CA MET A 1 5.89 31.77 19.61
C MET A 1 4.53 31.34 19.11
N ASP A 2 4.03 32.07 18.12
CA ASP A 2 2.72 31.83 17.53
C ASP A 2 2.91 30.77 16.46
N VAL A 3 2.60 29.52 16.80
CA VAL A 3 2.66 28.41 15.86
C VAL A 3 1.48 28.56 14.90
N ASP A 4 1.83 28.73 13.64
CA ASP A 4 0.99 28.92 12.47
C ASP A 4 -0.18 27.92 12.38
N LEU A 5 -1.33 28.34 12.93
CA LEU A 5 -2.61 27.62 12.85
C LEU A 5 -3.20 27.64 11.43
N GLY A 6 -2.74 28.58 10.58
CA GLY A 6 -3.17 28.75 9.19
C GLY A 6 -2.58 27.69 8.26
N ALA A 7 -1.30 27.35 8.41
CA ALA A 7 -0.69 26.26 7.65
C ALA A 7 -1.32 24.89 7.95
N ASN A 8 -1.67 24.62 9.21
CA ASN A 8 -2.31 23.36 9.62
C ASN A 8 -3.71 23.18 9.03
N THR A 9 -4.49 24.26 8.94
CA THR A 9 -5.84 24.21 8.38
C THR A 9 -5.83 24.08 6.85
N ALA A 10 -4.89 24.74 6.18
CA ALA A 10 -4.66 24.56 4.74
C ALA A 10 -4.20 23.13 4.42
N LEU A 11 -3.24 22.59 5.18
CA LEU A 11 -2.75 21.22 5.03
C LEU A 11 -3.88 20.19 5.27
N ALA A 12 -4.67 20.36 6.34
CA ALA A 12 -5.78 19.48 6.66
C ALA A 12 -6.86 19.49 5.57
N SER A 13 -7.15 20.67 4.99
CA SER A 13 -8.10 20.82 3.89
C SER A 13 -7.61 20.13 2.61
N VAL A 14 -6.32 20.28 2.28
CA VAL A 14 -5.69 19.58 1.14
C VAL A 14 -5.71 18.07 1.35
N LEU A 15 -5.41 17.59 2.57
CA LEU A 15 -5.44 16.17 2.91
C LEU A 15 -6.85 15.59 2.83
N ALA A 16 -7.85 16.33 3.32
CA ALA A 16 -9.26 15.93 3.23
C ALA A 16 -9.73 15.89 1.77
N GLY A 17 -9.33 16.86 0.94
CA GLY A 17 -9.63 16.87 -0.50
C GLY A 17 -8.97 15.72 -1.26
N ALA A 18 -7.73 15.36 -0.92
CA ALA A 18 -7.02 14.21 -1.49
C ALA A 18 -7.62 12.86 -1.07
N SER A 19 -8.27 12.79 0.10
CA SER A 19 -8.90 11.57 0.62
C SER A 19 -10.30 11.28 0.04
N THR A 20 -10.78 12.07 -0.92
CA THR A 20 -12.15 11.99 -1.48
C THR A 20 -12.46 10.69 -2.25
N GLY A 21 -11.49 9.81 -2.46
CA GLY A 21 -11.67 8.49 -3.07
C GLY A 21 -11.43 7.29 -2.14
N VAL A 22 -10.96 7.53 -0.90
CA VAL A 22 -10.69 6.48 0.07
C VAL A 22 -11.94 6.30 0.94
N THR A 23 -12.74 5.30 0.59
CA THR A 23 -13.86 4.86 1.43
C THR A 23 -13.36 3.95 2.55
N GLU A 24 -14.18 3.72 3.57
CA GLU A 24 -13.91 2.73 4.63
C GLU A 24 -13.59 1.33 4.04
N GLY A 25 -14.20 0.98 2.90
CA GLY A 25 -13.93 -0.27 2.20
C GLY A 25 -12.59 -0.33 1.46
N THR A 26 -11.93 0.81 1.24
CA THR A 26 -10.70 0.91 0.43
C THR A 26 -9.52 0.25 1.14
N GLU A 27 -9.38 0.45 2.45
CA GLU A 27 -8.33 -0.22 3.24
C GLU A 27 -8.52 -1.75 3.22
N SER A 28 -9.75 -2.22 3.40
CA SER A 28 -10.07 -3.65 3.35
C SER A 28 -9.79 -4.25 1.98
N HIS A 29 -10.07 -3.50 0.91
CA HIS A 29 -9.77 -3.92 -0.45
C HIS A 29 -8.26 -4.03 -0.69
N TYR A 30 -7.47 -3.02 -0.29
CA TYR A 30 -6.01 -3.09 -0.39
C TYR A 30 -5.41 -4.25 0.40
N LYS A 31 -5.87 -4.48 1.63
CA LYS A 31 -5.43 -5.64 2.43
C LYS A 31 -5.77 -6.97 1.74
N SER A 32 -6.90 -7.06 1.05
CA SER A 32 -7.26 -8.25 0.27
C SER A 32 -6.32 -8.46 -0.93
N LEU A 33 -6.02 -7.38 -1.67
CA LEU A 33 -5.08 -7.44 -2.80
C LEU A 33 -3.67 -7.82 -2.35
N MET A 34 -3.21 -7.27 -1.22
CA MET A 34 -1.90 -7.62 -0.63
C MET A 34 -1.81 -9.12 -0.36
N LYS A 35 -2.83 -9.71 0.29
CA LYS A 35 -2.87 -11.16 0.57
C LYS A 35 -2.90 -12.01 -0.69
N GLN A 36 -3.60 -11.57 -1.73
CA GLN A 36 -3.66 -12.29 -3.01
C GLN A 36 -2.30 -12.27 -3.72
N CYS A 37 -1.62 -11.11 -3.73
CA CYS A 37 -0.27 -10.97 -4.25
C CYS A 37 0.72 -11.86 -3.49
N GLU A 38 0.76 -11.77 -2.15
CA GLU A 38 1.64 -12.60 -1.32
C GLU A 38 1.42 -14.10 -1.57
N LYS A 39 0.15 -14.52 -1.63
CA LYS A 39 -0.19 -15.91 -1.94
C LYS A 39 0.35 -16.32 -3.31
N PHE A 40 0.18 -15.50 -4.35
CA PHE A 40 0.71 -15.77 -5.68
C PHE A 40 2.24 -15.92 -5.65
N LEU A 41 2.95 -15.03 -4.95
CA LEU A 41 4.40 -15.06 -4.86
C LEU A 41 4.90 -16.31 -4.11
N CYS A 42 4.24 -16.69 -3.00
CA CYS A 42 4.55 -17.93 -2.27
C CYS A 42 4.27 -19.18 -3.12
N ASP A 43 3.10 -19.27 -3.76
CA ASP A 43 2.71 -20.42 -4.59
C ASP A 43 3.70 -20.64 -5.75
N ASN A 44 4.28 -19.56 -6.29
CA ASN A 44 5.30 -19.59 -7.34
C ASN A 44 6.75 -19.66 -6.81
N LYS A 45 6.96 -19.74 -5.49
CA LYS A 45 8.28 -19.81 -4.83
C LYS A 45 9.18 -18.60 -5.14
N LEU A 46 8.57 -17.43 -5.33
CA LEU A 46 9.26 -16.16 -5.56
C LEU A 46 9.64 -15.47 -4.26
N ILE A 47 8.94 -15.78 -3.17
CA ILE A 47 9.26 -15.39 -1.79
C ILE A 47 9.08 -16.60 -0.86
N ASN A 48 9.57 -16.53 0.38
CA ASN A 48 9.36 -17.58 1.37
C ASN A 48 7.99 -17.46 2.06
N GLU A 49 7.43 -18.56 2.54
CA GLU A 49 6.12 -18.55 3.24
C GLU A 49 6.12 -17.72 4.53
N ASP A 50 7.28 -17.58 5.18
CA ASP A 50 7.45 -16.80 6.41
C ASP A 50 7.91 -15.34 6.14
N GLU A 51 7.96 -14.92 4.87
CA GLU A 51 8.44 -13.60 4.47
C GLU A 51 7.30 -12.58 4.37
N ASP A 52 7.38 -11.51 5.16
CA ASP A 52 6.48 -10.36 5.06
C ASP A 52 6.86 -9.49 3.85
N PHE A 53 6.23 -9.74 2.70
CA PHE A 53 6.52 -9.04 1.45
C PHE A 53 6.17 -7.55 1.51
N PHE A 54 5.01 -7.20 2.08
CA PHE A 54 4.61 -5.80 2.27
C PHE A 54 5.05 -5.28 3.65
N CYS A 55 6.30 -4.86 3.77
CA CYS A 55 6.87 -4.35 5.02
C CYS A 55 7.60 -3.00 4.85
N ASN A 56 8.12 -2.45 5.95
CA ASN A 56 8.83 -1.16 5.96
C ASN A 56 10.22 -1.21 5.29
N MET A 57 10.76 -2.41 5.02
CA MET A 57 12.01 -2.63 4.30
C MET A 57 11.73 -3.56 3.11
N PRO A 58 11.20 -3.01 2.00
CA PRO A 58 10.74 -3.83 0.89
C PRO A 58 11.88 -4.58 0.22
N HIS A 59 11.56 -5.74 -0.36
CA HIS A 59 12.48 -6.49 -1.22
C HIS A 59 12.95 -5.62 -2.41
N GLU A 60 14.21 -5.75 -2.81
CA GLU A 60 14.79 -4.95 -3.91
C GLU A 60 13.97 -5.12 -5.22
N ASP A 61 13.54 -6.36 -5.48
CA ASP A 61 12.72 -6.71 -6.65
C ASP A 61 11.20 -6.53 -6.43
N ALA A 62 10.74 -5.93 -5.32
CA ALA A 62 9.31 -5.81 -5.03
C ALA A 62 8.48 -5.22 -6.19
N PRO A 63 8.92 -4.16 -6.90
CA PRO A 63 8.18 -3.64 -8.06
C PRO A 63 8.03 -4.67 -9.18
N LEU A 64 9.09 -5.44 -9.47
CA LEU A 64 9.08 -6.46 -10.52
C LEU A 64 8.14 -7.61 -10.15
N LEU A 65 8.17 -8.05 -8.90
CA LEU A 65 7.30 -9.12 -8.39
C LEU A 65 5.82 -8.73 -8.41
N ILE A 66 5.50 -7.48 -8.04
CA ILE A 66 4.14 -6.94 -8.15
C ILE A 66 3.70 -6.88 -9.62
N CYS A 67 4.56 -6.43 -10.52
CA CYS A 67 4.26 -6.44 -11.96
C CYS A 67 4.02 -7.86 -12.49
N ALA A 68 4.82 -8.84 -12.06
CA ALA A 68 4.64 -10.23 -12.45
C ALA A 68 3.25 -10.76 -12.04
N TRP A 69 2.81 -10.46 -10.82
CA TRP A 69 1.45 -10.79 -10.37
C TRP A 69 0.36 -10.10 -11.21
N ILE A 70 0.47 -8.79 -11.42
CA ILE A 70 -0.54 -8.02 -12.19
C ILE A 70 -0.67 -8.51 -13.63
N LEU A 71 0.42 -8.96 -14.25
CA LEU A 71 0.43 -9.42 -15.63
C LEU A 71 -0.04 -10.87 -15.80
N ASP A 72 -0.05 -11.66 -14.73
CA ASP A 72 -0.57 -13.04 -14.72
C ASP A 72 -2.06 -13.12 -14.32
N ALA A 73 -2.53 -12.15 -13.52
CA ALA A 73 -3.87 -12.09 -12.94
C ALA A 73 -5.03 -11.88 -13.93
#